data_AF-A0A2D1SNF7-F1
#
_entry.id   AF-A0A2D1SNF7-F1
#
_cell.length_a   1.000
_cell.length_b   1.000
_cell.length_c   1.000
_cell.angle_alpha   90.00
_cell.angle_beta   90.00
_cell.angle_gamma   90.00
#
_symmetry.space_group_name_H-M   'P 1'
#
loop_
_entity.id
_entity.type
_entity.pdbx_description
1 polymer ?
#
loop_
_entity_poly.entity_id
_entity_poly.type
_entity_poly.pdbx_seq_one_letter_code
_entity_poly.pdbx_strand_id
1 'polypeptide(L)'
;MSGNFKLDKMIEGQDKHYSDKKFLGKMKGFGGGLGYKALHAATTLYVALKSPDMPKANKLIMLGALGYFIFPLDLVADFLPLAGLTDDTFVILAALAKVYTSITDEMKIEADELIENRLGSRPTSKE
;
A
#
# COMPACT_ATOMS: atom_id res chain seq x y z
N MET A 1 -37.41 -25.46 7.90
CA MET A 1 -37.38 -24.12 7.27
C MET A 1 -37.23 -23.05 8.36
N SER A 2 -36.01 -22.64 8.73
CA SER A 2 -35.76 -21.50 9.66
C SER A 2 -34.30 -20.99 9.62
N GLY A 3 -33.63 -21.10 8.46
CA GLY A 3 -32.23 -20.68 8.30
C GLY A 3 -32.04 -19.24 7.81
N ASN A 4 -33.00 -18.69 7.05
CA ASN A 4 -32.82 -17.41 6.35
C ASN A 4 -33.23 -16.18 7.19
N PHE A 5 -34.13 -16.35 8.16
CA PHE A 5 -34.71 -15.22 8.90
C PHE A 5 -33.71 -14.46 9.80
N LYS A 6 -32.61 -15.10 10.21
CA LYS A 6 -31.54 -14.44 11.01
C LYS A 6 -30.56 -13.64 10.14
N LEU A 7 -30.32 -14.07 8.91
CA LEU A 7 -29.45 -13.39 7.95
C LEU A 7 -30.12 -12.11 7.45
N ASP A 8 -31.42 -12.19 7.14
CA ASP A 8 -32.20 -11.03 6.68
C ASP A 8 -32.22 -9.91 7.74
N LYS A 9 -32.38 -10.27 9.03
CA LYS A 9 -32.32 -9.30 10.15
C LYS A 9 -30.93 -8.71 10.42
N MET A 10 -29.85 -9.40 10.07
CA MET A 10 -28.48 -8.85 10.21
C MET A 10 -28.15 -7.85 9.11
N ILE A 11 -28.73 -8.02 7.92
CA ILE A 11 -28.54 -7.15 6.77
C ILE A 11 -29.40 -5.88 6.92
N GLU A 12 -30.63 -6.00 7.44
CA GLU A 12 -31.59 -4.89 7.60
C GLU A 12 -31.11 -3.77 8.56
N GLY A 13 -30.14 -4.06 9.43
CA GLY A 13 -29.51 -3.08 10.34
C GLY A 13 -28.24 -2.38 9.82
N GLN A 14 -27.70 -2.81 8.67
CA GLN A 14 -26.41 -2.37 8.13
C GLN A 14 -26.51 -1.27 7.05
N ASP A 15 -27.73 -0.95 6.61
CA ASP A 15 -28.00 0.00 5.51
C ASP A 15 -27.63 1.46 5.79
N LYS A 16 -27.19 1.81 7.00
CA LYS A 16 -26.77 3.20 7.31
C LYS A 16 -25.32 3.51 6.98
N HIS A 17 -24.46 2.51 6.76
CA HIS A 17 -23.02 2.74 6.55
C HIS A 17 -22.47 2.18 5.23
N TYR A 18 -23.12 1.19 4.65
CA TYR A 18 -22.77 0.63 3.34
C TYR A 18 -23.58 1.31 2.22
N SER A 19 -22.93 1.70 1.14
CA SER A 19 -23.58 2.20 -0.08
C SER A 19 -22.73 1.77 -1.25
N ASP A 20 -23.35 1.22 -2.29
CA ASP A 20 -22.67 0.83 -3.51
C ASP A 20 -21.87 1.98 -4.11
N LYS A 21 -22.35 3.23 -4.00
CA LYS A 21 -21.58 4.41 -4.41
C LYS A 21 -20.30 4.61 -3.61
N LYS A 22 -20.32 4.38 -2.29
CA LYS A 22 -19.12 4.47 -1.44
C LYS A 22 -18.16 3.32 -1.71
N PHE A 23 -18.68 2.11 -1.92
CA PHE A 23 -17.89 0.94 -2.27
C PHE A 23 -17.23 1.10 -3.66
N LEU A 24 -18.01 1.48 -4.68
CA LEU A 24 -17.52 1.79 -6.02
C LEU A 24 -16.55 2.98 -6.03
N GLY A 25 -16.79 4.00 -5.19
CA GLY A 25 -15.87 5.12 -5.00
C GLY A 25 -14.53 4.70 -4.39
N LYS A 26 -14.55 3.82 -3.37
CA LYS A 26 -13.34 3.21 -2.82
C LYS A 26 -12.64 2.33 -3.85
N MET A 27 -13.37 1.46 -4.56
CA MET A 27 -12.80 0.63 -5.62
C MET A 27 -12.16 1.44 -6.74
N LYS A 28 -12.77 2.55 -7.16
CA LYS A 28 -12.18 3.45 -8.16
C LYS A 28 -10.91 4.12 -7.64
N GLY A 29 -10.88 4.46 -6.35
CA GLY A 29 -9.69 4.95 -5.66
C GLY A 29 -8.55 3.94 -5.67
N PHE A 30 -8.81 2.68 -5.30
CA PHE A 30 -7.80 1.62 -5.28
C PHE A 30 -7.42 1.10 -6.68
N GLY A 31 -8.37 0.97 -7.61
CA GLY A 31 -8.17 0.27 -8.88
C GLY A 31 -7.69 1.13 -10.06
N GLY A 32 -7.85 2.46 -10.01
CA GLY A 32 -7.58 3.30 -11.19
C GLY A 32 -6.19 3.93 -11.25
N GLY A 33 -5.50 4.09 -10.13
CA GLY A 33 -4.21 4.79 -10.12
C GLY A 33 -3.53 4.89 -8.77
N LEU A 34 -4.27 4.92 -7.66
CA LEU A 34 -3.63 4.87 -6.33
C LEU A 34 -2.99 3.51 -6.06
N GLY A 35 -3.68 2.42 -6.41
CA GLY A 35 -3.12 1.07 -6.30
C GLY A 35 -1.90 0.88 -7.18
N TYR A 36 -1.94 1.40 -8.42
CA TYR A 36 -0.76 1.38 -9.29
C TYR A 36 0.39 2.22 -8.73
N LYS A 37 0.14 3.43 -8.22
CA LYS A 37 1.18 4.26 -7.57
C LYS A 37 1.78 3.57 -6.35
N ALA A 38 0.95 2.92 -5.54
CA ALA A 38 1.41 2.18 -4.36
C ALA A 38 2.24 0.96 -4.77
N LEU A 39 1.80 0.22 -5.78
CA LEU A 39 2.54 -0.91 -6.36
C LEU A 39 3.86 -0.47 -6.99
N HIS A 40 3.86 0.63 -7.74
CA HIS A 40 5.06 1.23 -8.32
C HIS A 40 6.06 1.66 -7.25
N ALA A 41 5.60 2.35 -6.21
CA ALA A 41 6.44 2.74 -5.08
C ALA A 41 7.02 1.51 -4.36
N ALA A 42 6.21 0.50 -4.07
CA ALA A 42 6.68 -0.75 -3.46
C ALA A 42 7.70 -1.47 -4.36
N THR A 43 7.44 -1.56 -5.66
CA THR A 43 8.35 -2.20 -6.62
C THR A 43 9.67 -1.43 -6.74
N THR A 44 9.62 -0.10 -6.70
CA THR A 44 10.82 0.76 -6.69
C THR A 44 11.67 0.49 -5.44
N LEU A 45 11.06 0.38 -4.27
CA LEU A 45 11.78 0.03 -3.04
C LEU A 45 12.39 -1.38 -3.13
N TYR A 46 11.67 -2.33 -3.74
CA TYR A 46 12.15 -3.69 -3.95
C TYR A 46 13.36 -3.74 -4.90
N VAL A 47 13.35 -2.96 -5.98
CA VAL A 47 14.51 -2.79 -6.88
C VAL A 47 15.68 -2.15 -6.12
N ALA A 48 15.44 -1.03 -5.44
CA ALA A 48 16.45 -0.30 -4.70
C ALA A 48 17.12 -1.15 -3.60
N LEU A 49 16.37 -2.04 -2.95
CA LEU A 49 16.87 -2.96 -1.93
C LEU A 49 17.97 -3.91 -2.47
N LYS A 50 17.88 -4.29 -3.75
CA LYS A 50 18.85 -5.19 -4.41
C LYS A 50 20.14 -4.49 -4.80
N SER A 51 20.16 -3.16 -4.85
CA SER A 51 21.37 -2.43 -5.22
C SER A 51 22.51 -2.72 -4.23
N PRO A 52 23.72 -3.07 -4.72
CA PRO A 52 24.87 -3.33 -3.86
C PRO A 52 25.35 -2.06 -3.13
N ASP A 53 25.16 -0.90 -3.75
CA ASP A 53 25.61 0.41 -3.24
C ASP A 53 24.65 1.00 -2.20
N MET A 54 23.48 0.38 -2.01
CA MET A 54 22.48 0.88 -1.09
C MET A 54 22.92 0.71 0.37
N PRO A 55 22.95 1.78 1.19
CA PRO A 55 23.37 1.69 2.59
C PRO A 55 22.51 0.71 3.39
N LYS A 56 23.14 -0.06 4.30
CA LYS A 56 22.44 -1.07 5.14
C LYS A 56 21.25 -0.49 5.91
N ALA A 57 21.39 0.74 6.44
CA ALA A 57 20.32 1.44 7.14
C ALA A 57 19.11 1.69 6.22
N ASN A 58 19.36 2.09 4.97
CA ASN A 58 18.29 2.33 4.00
C ASN A 58 17.62 1.03 3.58
N LYS A 59 18.39 -0.06 3.40
CA LYS A 59 17.84 -1.40 3.14
C LYS A 59 16.89 -1.86 4.26
N LEU A 60 17.25 -1.61 5.52
CA LEU A 60 16.40 -1.95 6.67
C LEU A 60 15.06 -1.19 6.64
N ILE A 61 15.11 0.11 6.34
CA ILE A 61 13.91 0.95 6.23
C ILE A 61 13.01 0.47 5.07
N MET A 62 13.61 0.19 3.90
CA MET A 62 12.88 -0.36 2.75
C MET A 62 12.21 -1.68 3.07
N LEU A 63 12.90 -2.59 3.78
CA LEU A 63 12.33 -3.85 4.24
C LEU A 63 11.13 -3.65 5.16
N GLY A 64 11.21 -2.72 6.11
CA GLY A 64 10.08 -2.36 6.97
C GLY A 64 8.89 -1.83 6.18
N ALA A 65 9.14 -0.91 5.24
CA ALA A 65 8.11 -0.34 4.38
C ALA A 65 7.44 -1.39 3.47
N LEU A 66 8.23 -2.32 2.90
CA LEU A 66 7.73 -3.45 2.11
C LEU A 66 6.94 -4.44 2.97
N GLY A 67 7.41 -4.73 4.19
CA GLY A 67 6.69 -5.57 5.14
C GLY A 67 5.30 -5.00 5.47
N TYR A 68 5.22 -3.69 5.72
CA TYR A 68 3.96 -2.98 5.92
C TYR A 68 3.04 -3.03 4.69
N PHE A 69 3.62 -2.89 3.49
CA PHE A 69 2.85 -2.96 2.25
C PHE A 69 2.17 -4.33 2.05
N ILE A 70 2.83 -5.43 2.44
CA ILE A 70 2.30 -6.80 2.31
C ILE A 70 1.31 -7.13 3.44
N PHE A 71 1.63 -6.77 4.68
CA PHE A 71 0.84 -7.10 5.87
C PHE A 71 0.44 -5.83 6.65
N PRO A 72 -0.50 -5.01 6.13
CA PRO A 72 -0.84 -3.74 6.75
C PRO A 72 -1.60 -3.89 8.08
N LEU A 73 -2.26 -5.02 8.34
CA LEU A 73 -3.10 -5.20 9.53
C LEU A 73 -2.30 -5.65 10.77
N ASP A 74 -1.34 -6.56 10.62
CA ASP A 74 -0.59 -7.13 11.75
C ASP A 74 0.35 -6.09 12.39
N LEU A 75 1.02 -5.27 11.57
CA LEU A 75 1.90 -4.19 12.07
C LEU A 75 1.11 -3.06 12.76
N VAL A 76 0.01 -2.59 12.16
CA VAL A 76 -0.77 -1.49 12.72
C VAL A 76 -1.42 -1.88 14.04
N ALA A 77 -1.93 -3.11 14.17
CA ALA A 77 -2.55 -3.59 15.40
C ALA A 77 -1.55 -3.79 16.55
N ASP A 78 -0.33 -4.25 16.27
CA ASP A 78 0.74 -4.44 17.28
C ASP A 78 1.33 -3.10 17.79
N PHE A 79 1.33 -2.05 16.97
CA PHE A 79 1.82 -0.70 17.35
C PHE A 79 0.75 0.19 18.02
N LEU A 80 -0.53 -0.20 17.98
CA LEU A 80 -1.65 0.61 18.48
C LEU A 80 -2.17 0.33 19.91
N PRO A 81 -1.46 -0.29 20.88
CA PRO A 81 -2.03 -0.45 22.21
C PRO A 81 -1.74 0.74 23.16
N LEU A 82 -1.86 2.03 22.74
CA LEU A 82 -1.93 3.25 23.61
C LEU A 82 -0.72 4.22 23.71
N ALA A 83 0.04 4.58 22.66
CA ALA A 83 1.02 5.69 22.79
C ALA A 83 1.24 6.53 21.52
N GLY A 84 1.25 7.86 21.68
CA GLY A 84 2.11 8.79 20.93
C GLY A 84 2.05 8.81 19.40
N LEU A 85 0.88 9.04 18.78
CA LEU A 85 0.69 9.03 17.31
C LEU A 85 1.60 10.00 16.50
N THR A 86 2.23 10.97 17.16
CA THR A 86 2.94 12.09 16.52
C THR A 86 4.46 11.90 16.39
N ASP A 87 5.12 11.15 17.28
CA ASP A 87 6.58 11.01 17.28
C ASP A 87 7.04 9.95 16.25
N ASP A 88 6.40 8.79 16.24
CA ASP A 88 6.79 7.67 15.35
C ASP A 88 6.43 7.90 13.87
N THR A 89 5.31 8.59 13.58
CA THR A 89 4.93 8.93 12.20
C THR A 89 5.95 9.87 11.55
N PHE A 90 6.47 10.84 12.31
CA PHE A 90 7.49 11.74 11.81
C PHE A 90 8.80 11.00 11.53
N VAL A 91 9.18 10.07 12.41
CA VAL A 91 10.35 9.20 12.21
C VAL A 91 10.20 8.34 10.96
N ILE A 92 9.02 7.73 10.74
CA ILE A 92 8.73 6.94 9.53
C ILE A 92 8.78 7.82 8.28
N LEU A 93 8.16 9.00 8.31
CA LEU A 93 8.19 9.95 7.19
C LEU A 93 9.61 10.42 6.88
N ALA A 94 10.42 10.73 7.89
CA ALA A 94 11.81 11.13 7.74
C ALA A 94 12.66 9.98 7.19
N ALA A 95 12.43 8.74 7.65
CA ALA A 95 13.09 7.55 7.14
C ALA A 95 12.75 7.30 5.66
N LEU A 96 11.46 7.43 5.29
CA LEU A 96 11.02 7.32 3.90
C LEU A 96 11.64 8.42 3.03
N ALA A 97 11.68 9.67 3.51
CA ALA A 97 12.31 10.78 2.80
C ALA A 97 13.82 10.54 2.57
N LYS A 98 14.52 10.05 3.60
CA LYS A 98 15.94 9.69 3.51
C LYS A 98 16.21 8.57 2.51
N VAL A 99 15.32 7.58 2.43
CA VAL A 99 15.45 6.52 1.44
C VAL A 99 15.14 7.04 0.04
N TYR A 100 14.16 7.93 -0.09
CA TYR A 100 13.76 8.49 -1.37
C TYR A 100 14.90 9.24 -2.07
N THR A 101 15.78 9.92 -1.32
CA THR A 101 16.98 10.56 -1.91
C THR A 101 18.03 9.58 -2.43
N SER A 102 17.92 8.30 -2.07
CA SER A 102 18.81 7.23 -2.54
C SER A 102 18.22 6.42 -3.70
N ILE A 103 16.97 6.70 -4.06
CA ILE A 103 16.29 6.08 -5.21
C ILE A 103 16.64 6.88 -6.45
N THR A 104 17.28 6.22 -7.42
CA THR A 104 17.61 6.85 -8.70
C THR A 104 16.44 6.74 -9.68
N ASP A 105 16.46 7.54 -10.75
CA ASP A 105 15.42 7.47 -11.78
C ASP A 105 15.47 6.16 -12.55
N GLU A 106 16.65 5.56 -12.72
CA GLU A 106 16.82 4.24 -13.32
C GLU A 106 16.09 3.16 -12.51
N MET A 107 16.12 3.23 -11.18
CA MET A 107 15.41 2.27 -10.32
C MET A 107 13.88 2.38 -10.45
N LYS A 108 13.37 3.59 -10.73
CA LYS A 108 11.94 3.80 -10.99
C LYS A 108 11.52 3.23 -12.33
N ILE A 109 12.38 3.39 -13.35
CA ILE A 109 12.18 2.81 -14.69
C ILE A 109 12.21 1.28 -14.61
N GLU A 110 13.19 0.70 -13.92
CA GLU A 110 13.27 -0.75 -13.73
C GLU A 110 12.03 -1.29 -12.98
N ALA A 111 11.48 -0.51 -12.05
CA ALA A 111 10.23 -0.87 -11.38
C ALA A 111 9.02 -0.88 -12.33
N ASP A 112 8.92 0.09 -13.25
CA ASP A 112 7.90 0.11 -14.28
C ASP A 112 8.01 -1.13 -15.19
N GLU A 113 9.22 -1.42 -15.69
CA GLU A 113 9.50 -2.59 -16.52
C GLU A 113 9.16 -3.89 -15.81
N LEU A 114 9.51 -4.01 -14.52
CA LEU A 114 9.22 -5.20 -13.73
C LEU A 114 7.71 -5.42 -13.54
N ILE A 115 6.94 -4.34 -13.34
CA ILE A 115 5.48 -4.40 -13.23
C ILE A 115 4.88 -4.82 -14.58
N GLU A 116 5.29 -4.21 -15.68
CA GLU A 116 4.80 -4.53 -17.01
C GLU A 116 5.09 -5.98 -17.40
N ASN A 117 6.30 -6.47 -17.11
CA ASN A 117 6.70 -7.85 -17.36
C ASN A 117 5.90 -8.88 -16.55
N ARG A 118 5.40 -8.50 -15.36
CA ARG A 118 4.71 -9.43 -14.44
C ARG A 118 3.18 -9.36 -14.52
N LEU A 119 2.61 -8.19 -14.79
CA LEU A 119 1.17 -7.94 -14.76
C LEU A 119 0.59 -7.53 -16.12
N GLY A 120 1.44 -7.34 -17.13
CA GLY A 120 1.06 -6.84 -18.45
C GLY A 120 1.11 -5.31 -18.54
N SER A 121 1.00 -4.81 -19.77
CA SER A 121 1.09 -3.37 -20.07
C SER A 121 0.07 -2.57 -19.28
N ARG A 122 0.50 -1.40 -18.78
CA ARG A 122 -0.34 -0.45 -18.07
C ARG A 122 -1.63 -0.19 -18.87
N PRO A 123 -2.82 -0.16 -18.23
CA PRO A 123 -3.97 0.44 -18.87
C PRO A 123 -3.63 1.92 -19.01
N THR A 124 -3.28 2.32 -20.23
CA THR A 124 -2.96 3.70 -20.56
C THR A 124 -4.20 4.53 -20.22
N SER A 125 -4.09 5.37 -19.19
CA SER A 125 -4.99 6.50 -19.04
C SER A 125 -4.75 7.38 -20.24
N LYS A 126 -5.55 7.18 -21.30
CA LYS A 126 -5.69 8.17 -22.36
C LYS A 126 -6.06 9.50 -21.69
N GLU A 127 -5.36 10.54 -22.14
CA GLU A 127 -5.57 11.96 -21.82
C GLU A 127 -7.06 12.36 -21.86
#